data_AF-A0A9P6I5B7-F1
#
_entry.id   AF-A0A9P6I5B7-F1
#
_cell.length_a   1.000
_cell.length_b   1.000
_cell.length_c   1.000
_cell.angle_alpha   90.00
_cell.angle_beta   90.00
_cell.angle_gamma   90.00
#
_symmetry.space_group_name_H-M   'P 1'
#
loop_
_entity.id
_entity.type
_entity.pdbx_description
1 polymer ?
#
loop_
_entity_poly.entity_id
_entity_poly.type
_entity_poly.pdbx_seq_one_letter_code
_entity_poly.pdbx_strand_id
1 'polypeptide(L)'
;MQLIAALTTIAFASGTSAKCFNTGRSTLFSESNQIVNIRHLCRSFVGDFKPGQSKVACLEDDIRSRWDFELKFIGTGQDSRNIDVMECMGGMMSEAAGCRFGGQTAYTNWYYM
;
A
#
# COMPACT_ATOMS: atom_id res chain seq x y z
N MET A 1 6.45 -33.89 -41.86
CA MET A 1 5.86 -33.65 -40.52
C MET A 1 6.65 -32.53 -39.87
N GLN A 2 6.09 -31.31 -39.81
CA GLN A 2 6.69 -30.20 -39.05
C GLN A 2 5.84 -30.00 -37.79
N LEU A 3 6.44 -30.25 -36.63
CA LEU A 3 5.87 -29.96 -35.32
C LEU A 3 6.09 -28.47 -35.03
N ILE A 4 5.03 -27.67 -35.08
CA ILE A 4 5.05 -26.27 -34.64
C ILE A 4 4.88 -26.27 -33.12
N ALA A 5 5.97 -26.00 -32.40
CA ALA A 5 5.93 -25.78 -30.96
C ALA A 5 5.37 -24.37 -30.68
N ALA A 6 4.13 -24.30 -30.22
CA ALA A 6 3.52 -23.04 -29.78
C ALA A 6 4.01 -22.70 -28.37
N LEU A 7 4.90 -21.70 -28.25
CA LEU A 7 5.25 -21.08 -26.96
C LEU A 7 4.07 -20.20 -26.51
N THR A 8 3.27 -20.68 -25.57
CA THR A 8 2.26 -19.88 -24.86
C THR A 8 2.94 -19.07 -23.76
N THR A 9 3.19 -17.79 -24.02
CA THR A 9 3.58 -16.84 -22.98
C THR A 9 2.38 -16.52 -22.10
N ILE A 10 2.35 -17.05 -20.87
CA ILE A 10 1.37 -16.66 -19.86
C ILE A 10 1.76 -15.25 -19.38
N ALA A 11 1.02 -14.24 -19.83
CA ALA A 11 1.11 -12.90 -19.27
C ALA A 11 0.42 -12.92 -17.89
N PHE A 12 1.22 -12.92 -16.81
CA PHE A 12 0.70 -12.70 -15.47
C PHE A 12 0.26 -11.24 -15.38
N ALA A 13 -1.05 -10.99 -15.47
CA ALA A 13 -1.61 -9.70 -15.13
C ALA A 13 -1.55 -9.53 -13.61
N SER A 14 -0.48 -8.90 -13.12
CA SER A 14 -0.40 -8.39 -11.76
C SER A 14 -1.51 -7.37 -11.58
N GLY A 15 -2.64 -7.79 -11.02
CA GLY A 15 -3.76 -6.90 -10.74
C GLY A 15 -3.43 -5.98 -9.57
N THR A 16 -2.84 -4.83 -9.84
CA THR A 16 -2.78 -3.73 -8.88
C THR A 16 -4.17 -3.07 -8.84
N SER A 17 -4.90 -3.23 -7.74
CA SER A 17 -6.18 -2.50 -7.56
C SER A 17 -5.91 -1.29 -6.69
N ALA A 18 -5.60 -0.16 -7.32
CA ALA A 18 -5.58 1.16 -6.68
C ALA A 18 -6.96 1.81 -6.81
N LYS A 19 -7.49 2.33 -5.71
CA LYS A 19 -8.76 3.07 -5.68
C LYS A 19 -8.60 4.34 -4.84
N CYS A 20 -8.76 5.49 -5.48
CA CYS A 20 -8.92 6.75 -4.76
C CYS A 20 -10.30 6.84 -4.11
N PHE A 21 -10.37 7.38 -2.91
CA PHE A 21 -11.66 7.72 -2.30
C PHE A 21 -12.32 8.89 -3.05
N ASN A 22 -13.65 8.88 -3.11
CA ASN A 22 -14.44 9.93 -3.78
C ASN A 22 -14.90 11.04 -2.83
N THR A 23 -14.77 10.81 -1.52
CA THR A 23 -15.22 11.69 -0.45
C THR A 23 -14.18 11.70 0.67
N GLY A 24 -14.24 12.71 1.53
CA GLY A 24 -13.30 12.90 2.62
C GLY A 24 -12.64 14.28 2.57
N ARG A 25 -11.69 14.52 3.46
CA ARG A 25 -10.90 15.74 3.44
C ARG A 25 -9.90 15.65 2.30
N SER A 26 -9.77 16.73 1.53
CA SER A 26 -8.75 16.79 0.49
C SER A 26 -7.39 16.63 1.15
N THR A 27 -6.60 15.66 0.70
CA THR A 27 -5.20 15.52 1.06
C THR A 27 -4.51 16.81 0.64
N LEU A 28 -3.77 17.40 1.57
CA LEU A 28 -2.71 18.33 1.18
C LEU A 28 -1.40 17.58 0.98
N PHE A 29 -1.34 16.28 1.27
CA PHE A 29 -0.12 15.50 1.19
C PHE A 29 0.50 15.57 -0.21
N SER A 30 1.78 15.90 -0.23
CA SER A 30 2.67 15.70 -1.36
C SER A 30 4.00 15.17 -0.83
N GLU A 31 4.75 14.49 -1.68
CA GLU A 31 6.10 14.04 -1.31
C GLU A 31 7.00 15.20 -0.85
N SER A 32 6.73 16.42 -1.35
CA SER A 32 7.47 17.63 -1.06
C SER A 32 7.10 18.31 0.26
N ASN A 33 5.87 18.16 0.76
CA ASN A 33 5.44 18.82 2.00
C ASN A 33 5.42 17.90 3.21
N GLN A 34 5.36 16.57 3.01
CA GLN A 34 5.40 15.56 4.05
C GLN A 34 4.55 15.90 5.29
N ILE A 35 3.37 16.49 5.07
CA ILE A 35 2.49 16.98 6.16
C ILE A 35 2.10 15.87 7.15
N VAL A 36 2.23 14.61 6.72
CA VAL A 36 2.25 13.43 7.57
C VAL A 36 3.61 12.75 7.48
N ASN A 37 4.19 12.40 8.64
CA ASN A 37 5.47 11.70 8.71
C ASN A 37 5.32 10.20 8.42
N ILE A 38 5.18 9.84 7.14
CA ILE A 38 5.01 8.45 6.67
C ILE A 38 6.20 7.56 7.08
N ARG A 39 7.42 8.11 7.16
CA ARG A 39 8.58 7.35 7.63
C ARG A 39 8.42 6.92 9.09
N HIS A 40 7.95 7.82 9.96
CA HIS A 40 7.71 7.51 11.37
C HIS A 40 6.57 6.49 11.51
N LEU A 41 5.49 6.65 10.74
CA LEU A 41 4.42 5.65 10.65
C LEU A 41 4.97 4.28 10.26
N CYS A 42 5.74 4.20 9.17
CA CYS A 42 6.27 2.93 8.71
C CYS A 42 7.22 2.28 9.73
N ARG A 43 7.99 3.06 10.50
CA ARG A 43 8.80 2.52 11.61
C ARG A 43 7.97 1.83 12.70
N SER A 44 6.72 2.22 12.92
CA SER A 44 5.82 1.50 13.84
C SER A 44 5.15 0.29 13.17
N PHE A 45 5.04 0.31 11.84
CA PHE A 45 4.37 -0.74 11.07
C PHE A 45 5.27 -1.91 10.66
N VAL A 46 6.57 -1.71 10.49
CA VAL A 46 7.51 -2.79 10.10
C VAL A 46 7.49 -4.00 11.04
N GLY A 47 7.94 -5.13 10.49
CA GLY A 47 8.05 -6.40 11.19
C GLY A 47 7.33 -7.53 10.47
N ASP A 48 7.16 -8.65 11.17
CA ASP A 48 6.53 -9.84 10.62
C ASP A 48 5.01 -9.80 10.77
N PHE A 49 4.33 -10.12 9.67
CA PHE A 49 2.88 -10.24 9.60
C PHE A 49 2.48 -11.67 9.28
N LYS A 50 1.51 -12.21 10.03
CA LYS A 50 0.80 -13.45 9.68
C LYS A 50 -0.35 -13.15 8.70
N PRO A 51 -0.80 -14.12 7.87
CA PRO A 51 -1.90 -13.92 6.95
C PRO A 51 -3.12 -13.26 7.60
N GLY A 52 -3.60 -12.17 7.00
CA GLY A 52 -4.74 -11.41 7.48
C GLY A 52 -4.44 -10.42 8.62
N GLN A 53 -3.24 -10.43 9.19
CA GLN A 53 -2.83 -9.45 10.20
C GLN A 53 -2.76 -8.05 9.59
N SER A 54 -3.24 -7.07 10.35
CA SER A 54 -3.13 -5.66 10.00
C SER A 54 -2.55 -4.84 11.16
N LYS A 55 -1.95 -3.72 10.80
CA LYS A 55 -1.61 -2.63 11.72
C LYS A 55 -2.33 -1.37 11.23
N VAL A 56 -2.90 -0.64 12.17
CA VAL A 56 -3.63 0.60 11.90
C VAL A 56 -3.08 1.73 12.75
N ALA A 57 -3.13 2.94 12.23
CA ALA A 57 -2.74 4.14 12.95
C ALA A 57 -3.64 5.29 12.55
N CYS A 58 -3.88 6.18 13.51
CA CYS A 58 -4.57 7.44 13.28
C CYS A 58 -3.57 8.55 13.62
N LEU A 59 -3.20 9.35 12.63
CA LEU A 59 -2.28 10.48 12.81
C LEU A 59 -3.02 11.80 12.58
N GLU A 60 -2.64 12.81 13.35
CA GLU A 60 -3.07 14.19 13.12
C GLU A 60 -1.92 14.94 12.44
N ASP A 61 -2.24 15.67 11.37
CA ASP A 61 -1.28 16.51 10.66
C ASP A 61 -1.16 17.92 11.25
N ASP A 62 -0.23 18.72 10.73
CA ASP A 62 0.06 20.07 11.23
C ASP A 62 -1.14 21.04 11.17
N ILE A 63 -2.15 20.75 10.33
CA ILE A 63 -3.38 21.55 10.21
C ILE A 63 -4.59 20.87 10.83
N ARG A 64 -4.33 19.94 11.77
CA ARG A 64 -5.34 19.18 12.54
C ARG A 64 -6.26 18.34 11.66
N SER A 65 -5.78 17.85 10.52
CA SER A 65 -6.49 16.81 9.77
C SER A 65 -6.13 15.46 10.35
N ARG A 66 -7.15 14.62 10.51
CA ARG A 66 -6.98 13.22 10.87
C ARG A 66 -6.74 12.37 9.63
N TRP A 67 -5.80 11.44 9.74
CA TRP A 67 -5.40 10.47 8.73
C TRP A 67 -5.46 9.07 9.34
N ASP A 68 -6.26 8.20 8.74
CA ASP A 68 -6.31 6.80 9.13
C ASP A 68 -5.48 5.99 8.13
N PHE A 69 -4.53 5.21 8.64
CA PHE A 69 -3.64 4.36 7.86
C PHE A 69 -3.86 2.89 8.20
N GLU A 70 -3.80 2.02 7.19
CA GLU A 70 -3.82 0.56 7.37
C GLU A 70 -2.75 -0.12 6.51
N LEU A 71 -1.96 -0.99 7.15
CA LEU A 71 -1.11 -1.95 6.47
C LEU A 71 -1.59 -3.36 6.81
N LYS A 72 -1.90 -4.16 5.80
CA LYS A 72 -2.40 -5.52 5.99
C LYS A 72 -1.71 -6.52 5.08
N PHE A 73 -1.32 -7.67 5.64
CA PHE A 73 -0.81 -8.78 4.86
C PHE A 73 -1.96 -9.58 4.25
N ILE A 74 -2.04 -9.54 2.92
CA ILE A 74 -3.06 -10.22 2.09
C ILE A 74 -2.46 -11.35 1.24
N GLY A 75 -1.17 -11.65 1.42
CA GLY A 75 -0.50 -12.74 0.69
C GLY A 75 -1.08 -14.11 1.04
N THR A 76 -1.08 -15.01 0.07
CA THR A 76 -1.51 -16.40 0.22
C THR A 76 -0.30 -17.34 0.12
N GLY A 77 -0.39 -18.51 0.76
CA GLY A 77 0.64 -19.55 0.67
C GLY A 77 1.94 -19.30 1.45
N GLN A 78 1.97 -18.33 2.35
CA GLN A 78 3.09 -18.03 3.25
C GLN A 78 2.59 -17.95 4.71
N ASP A 79 3.36 -18.50 5.66
CA ASP A 79 3.02 -18.46 7.09
C ASP A 79 3.24 -17.07 7.72
N SER A 80 4.19 -16.31 7.17
CA SER A 80 4.42 -14.92 7.51
C SER A 80 5.19 -14.19 6.40
N ARG A 81 5.18 -12.86 6.45
CA ARG A 81 6.05 -12.01 5.64
C ARG A 81 6.51 -10.81 6.47
N ASN A 82 7.82 -10.54 6.40
CA ASN A 82 8.40 -9.32 6.95
C ASN A 82 8.18 -8.17 5.96
N ILE A 83 7.84 -6.99 6.47
CA ILE A 83 7.90 -5.74 5.70
C ILE A 83 8.91 -4.79 6.30
N ASP A 84 9.77 -4.24 5.45
CA ASP A 84 10.73 -3.21 5.84
C ASP A 84 10.15 -1.80 5.68
N VAL A 85 10.91 -0.80 6.15
CA VAL A 85 10.46 0.59 6.17
C VAL A 85 10.27 1.11 4.74
N MET A 86 11.09 0.67 3.79
CA MET A 86 11.08 1.17 2.43
C MET A 86 9.91 0.58 1.63
N GLU A 87 9.62 -0.72 1.77
CA GLU A 87 8.44 -1.36 1.16
C GLU A 87 7.14 -0.74 1.71
N CYS A 88 7.06 -0.53 3.03
CA CYS A 88 5.94 0.18 3.65
C CYS A 88 5.78 1.61 3.10
N MET A 89 6.87 2.39 3.05
CA MET A 89 6.81 3.76 2.56
C MET A 89 6.39 3.81 1.10
N GLY A 90 6.91 2.91 0.26
CA GLY A 90 6.55 2.84 -1.15
C GLY A 90 5.06 2.64 -1.38
N GLY A 91 4.43 1.73 -0.62
CA GLY A 91 2.98 1.51 -0.69
C GLY A 91 2.14 2.65 -0.11
N MET A 92 2.54 3.24 1.02
CA MET A 92 1.77 4.33 1.64
C MET A 92 1.87 5.63 0.84
N MET A 93 3.04 5.94 0.27
CA MET A 93 3.25 7.16 -0.51
C MET A 93 2.53 7.12 -1.86
N SER A 94 2.41 5.93 -2.50
CA SER A 94 1.68 5.81 -3.77
C SER A 94 0.22 6.24 -3.66
N GLU A 95 -0.42 5.93 -2.53
CA GLU A 95 -1.82 6.30 -2.29
C GLU A 95 -1.98 7.78 -1.97
N ALA A 96 -1.12 8.30 -1.09
CA ALA A 96 -1.24 9.66 -0.60
C ALA A 96 -0.90 10.72 -1.67
N ALA A 97 0.03 10.43 -2.59
CA ALA A 97 0.43 11.37 -3.65
C ALA A 97 -0.51 11.35 -4.87
N GLY A 98 -1.17 10.22 -5.16
CA GLY A 98 -2.00 10.05 -6.35
C GLY A 98 -3.49 10.40 -6.15
N CYS A 99 -3.97 10.42 -4.91
CA CYS A 99 -5.40 10.53 -4.62
C CYS A 99 -5.75 11.78 -3.79
N ARG A 100 -6.64 12.61 -4.35
CA ARG A 100 -7.11 13.86 -3.72
C ARG A 100 -7.71 13.65 -2.33
N PHE A 101 -8.32 12.51 -2.04
CA PHE A 101 -8.99 12.24 -0.76
C PHE A 101 -8.38 11.04 -0.01
N GLY A 102 -7.15 10.66 -0.37
CA GLY A 102 -6.55 9.39 0.05
C GLY A 102 -7.01 8.26 -0.85
N GLY A 103 -6.35 7.11 -0.70
CA GLY A 103 -6.59 5.96 -1.55
C GLY A 103 -6.32 4.67 -0.81
N GLN A 104 -6.56 3.57 -1.50
CA GLN A 104 -6.19 2.25 -1.06
C GLN A 104 -5.67 1.45 -2.24
N THR A 105 -4.61 0.69 -2.03
CA THR A 105 -4.11 -0.26 -3.02
C THR A 105 -3.87 -1.63 -2.41
N ALA A 106 -4.30 -2.66 -3.14
CA ALA A 106 -3.86 -4.03 -2.92
C ALA A 106 -2.95 -4.46 -4.08
N TYR A 107 -1.72 -4.90 -3.77
CA TYR A 107 -0.84 -5.52 -4.75
C TYR A 107 0.11 -6.52 -4.11
N THR A 108 0.41 -7.59 -4.86
CA THR A 108 1.28 -8.70 -4.44
C THR A 108 0.82 -9.35 -3.13
N ASN A 109 1.32 -8.85 -1.99
CA ASN A 109 1.14 -9.42 -0.67
C ASN A 109 0.52 -8.41 0.32
N TRP A 110 0.34 -7.16 -0.07
CA TRP A 110 0.01 -6.08 0.85
C TRP A 110 -1.21 -5.30 0.41
N TYR A 111 -1.95 -4.86 1.41
CA TYR A 111 -2.96 -3.83 1.30
C TYR A 111 -2.48 -2.60 2.06
N TYR A 112 -2.59 -1.44 1.41
CA TYR A 112 -2.24 -0.12 1.91
C TYR A 112 -3.46 0.78 1.84
N MET A 113 -3.67 1.59 2.88
CA MET A 113 -4.66 2.67 2.95
C MET A 113 -4.07 3.82 3.75
#